data_AF-A0A928U8Y6-F1
#
_entry.id   AF-A0A928U8Y6-F1
#
_cell.length_a   1.000
_cell.length_b   1.000
_cell.length_c   1.000
_cell.angle_alpha   90.00
_cell.angle_beta   90.00
_cell.angle_gamma   90.00
#
_symmetry.space_group_name_H-M   'P 1'
#
loop_
_entity.id
_entity.type
_entity.pdbx_description
1 polymer ?
#
loop_
_entity_poly.entity_id
_entity_poly.type
_entity_poly.pdbx_seq_one_letter_code
_entity_poly.pdbx_strand_id
1 'polypeptide(L)'
;MAGRATYNTNLIESIRTPSGPRQQIVLNLGQLSLPEEKWKTLANCIEGFFSKSKTLFPQDPEIEAKARHYASQIRQERLDRAQERITGGESAGKNLLNTST
;
A
#
# COMPACT_ATOMS: atom_id res chain seq x y z
N MET A 1 8.39 28.62 23.82
CA MET A 1 8.33 27.96 22.51
C MET A 1 7.29 26.85 22.58
N ALA A 2 6.15 27.02 21.91
CA ALA A 2 5.13 25.97 21.87
C ALA A 2 5.52 24.91 20.83
N GLY A 3 5.72 23.67 21.25
CA GLY A 3 5.95 22.55 20.34
C GLY A 3 4.69 22.25 19.54
N ARG A 4 4.77 22.25 18.21
CA ARG A 4 3.66 21.80 17.35
C ARG A 4 3.72 20.28 17.25
N ALA A 5 2.74 19.60 17.85
CA ALA A 5 2.54 18.18 17.63
C ALA A 5 1.99 17.96 16.20
N THR A 6 2.70 17.20 15.39
CA THR A 6 2.26 16.78 14.05
C THR A 6 1.81 15.33 14.13
N TYR A 7 0.58 15.05 13.70
CA TYR A 7 0.09 13.68 13.55
C TYR A 7 0.25 13.23 12.09
N ASN A 8 0.52 11.95 11.91
CA ASN A 8 0.65 11.32 10.60
C ASN A 8 -0.16 10.03 10.60
N THR A 9 -0.93 9.80 9.54
CA THR A 9 -1.79 8.63 9.40
C THR A 9 -1.22 7.66 8.37
N ASN A 10 -1.22 6.37 8.72
CA ASN A 10 -0.76 5.30 7.84
C ASN A 10 -1.93 4.41 7.42
N LEU A 11 -1.92 3.97 6.15
CA LEU A 11 -2.74 2.87 5.70
C LEU A 11 -2.01 1.55 5.96
N ILE A 12 -2.63 0.64 6.70
CA ILE A 12 -2.05 -0.64 7.11
C ILE A 12 -2.91 -1.79 6.58
N GLU A 13 -2.28 -2.78 5.95
CA GLU A 13 -2.94 -4.03 5.56
C GLU A 13 -2.61 -5.15 6.54
N SER A 14 -3.57 -6.06 6.73
CA SER A 14 -3.39 -7.26 7.54
C SER A 14 -3.15 -8.45 6.61
N ILE A 15 -1.92 -8.97 6.61
CA ILE A 15 -1.52 -10.13 5.82
C ILE A 15 -1.56 -11.39 6.68
N ARG A 16 -2.16 -12.47 6.17
CA ARG A 16 -2.14 -13.77 6.84
C ARG A 16 -0.79 -14.43 6.60
N THR A 17 -0.10 -14.80 7.69
CA THR A 17 1.12 -15.60 7.64
C THR A 17 0.93 -16.90 8.42
N PRO A 18 1.79 -17.92 8.23
CA PRO A 18 1.70 -19.16 9.00
C PRO A 18 1.74 -18.95 10.52
N SER A 19 2.40 -17.88 10.97
CA SER A 19 2.52 -17.50 12.39
C SER A 19 1.45 -16.49 12.84
N GLY A 20 0.32 -16.42 12.13
CA GLY A 20 -0.79 -15.51 12.40
C GLY A 20 -0.82 -14.25 11.52
N PRO A 21 -1.77 -13.34 11.75
CA PRO A 21 -1.83 -12.08 11.01
C PRO A 21 -0.58 -11.23 11.29
N ARG A 22 -0.10 -10.52 10.28
CA ARG A 22 0.94 -9.50 10.37
C ARG A 22 0.40 -8.21 9.78
N GLN A 23 0.87 -7.09 10.30
CA GLN A 23 0.53 -5.76 9.80
C GLN A 23 1.65 -5.26 8.89
N GLN A 24 1.29 -4.73 7.74
CA GLN A 24 2.23 -4.10 6.81
C GLN A 24 1.73 -2.70 6.46
N ILE A 25 2.61 -1.71 6.52
CA ILE A 25 2.30 -0.36 6.06
C ILE A 25 2.23 -0.39 4.53
N VAL A 26 1.09 0.03 3.99
CA VAL A 26 0.83 0.08 2.55
C VAL A 26 1.21 1.45 2.00
N LEU A 27 0.80 2.51 2.70
CA LEU A 27 1.03 3.89 2.27
C LEU A 27 1.01 4.82 3.48
N ASN A 28 1.90 5.81 3.48
CA ASN A 28 1.81 6.95 4.40
C ASN A 28 0.85 8.00 3.80
N LEU A 29 -0.23 8.31 4.52
CA LEU A 29 -1.24 9.27 4.06
C LEU A 29 -0.93 10.70 4.51
N GLY A 30 0.11 10.90 5.32
CA GLY A 30 0.41 12.20 5.90
C GLY A 30 -0.70 12.68 6.83
N GLN A 31 -0.99 13.97 6.75
CA GLN A 31 -2.07 14.59 7.50
C GLN A 31 -3.40 14.46 6.75
N LEU A 32 -4.34 13.69 7.30
CA LEU A 32 -5.69 13.57 6.73
C LEU A 32 -6.55 14.77 7.13
N SER A 33 -7.02 15.52 6.13
CA SER A 33 -8.10 16.50 6.27
C SER A 33 -9.48 15.82 6.26
N LEU A 34 -9.65 14.74 7.02
CA LEU A 34 -10.92 14.02 7.16
C LEU A 34 -11.20 13.75 8.64
N PRO A 35 -12.47 13.89 9.08
CA PRO A 35 -12.90 13.42 10.40
C PRO A 35 -12.56 11.94 10.61
N GLU A 36 -12.18 11.57 11.83
CA GLU A 36 -11.74 10.22 12.20
C GLU A 36 -12.81 9.16 11.91
N GLU A 37 -14.08 9.53 12.05
CA GLU A 37 -15.23 8.67 11.76
C GLU A 37 -15.27 8.23 10.29
N LYS A 38 -14.69 9.04 9.38
CA LYS A 38 -14.61 8.75 7.94
C LYS A 38 -13.38 7.92 7.57
N TRP A 39 -12.41 7.71 8.46
CA TRP A 39 -11.16 7.01 8.12
C TRP A 39 -11.41 5.55 7.74
N LYS A 40 -12.30 4.86 8.45
CA LYS A 40 -12.69 3.48 8.10
C LYS A 40 -13.37 3.42 6.73
N THR A 41 -14.24 4.39 6.43
CA THR A 41 -14.90 4.48 5.13
C THR A 41 -13.90 4.74 4.01
N LEU A 42 -12.91 5.61 4.22
CA LEU A 42 -11.82 5.84 3.28
C LEU A 42 -11.02 4.55 3.03
N ALA A 43 -10.62 3.84 4.09
CA ALA A 43 -9.87 2.59 3.97
C ALA A 43 -10.64 1.53 3.17
N ASN A 44 -11.94 1.35 3.46
CA ASN A 44 -12.81 0.44 2.72
C ASN A 44 -12.96 0.86 1.25
N CYS A 45 -13.05 2.17 0.99
CA CYS A 45 -13.15 2.69 -0.38
C CYS A 45 -11.85 2.40 -1.17
N ILE A 46 -10.68 2.62 -0.55
CA ILE A 46 -9.38 2.26 -1.13
C ILE A 46 -9.31 0.76 -1.45
N GLU A 47 -9.70 -0.10 -0.52
CA GLU A 47 -9.76 -1.56 -0.74
C GLU A 47 -10.72 -1.93 -1.89
N GLY A 48 -11.83 -1.21 -2.02
CA GLY A 48 -12.78 -1.33 -3.12
C GLY A 48 -12.16 -1.14 -4.50
N PHE A 49 -11.18 -0.24 -4.65
CA PHE A 49 -10.47 -0.03 -5.92
C PHE A 49 -9.56 -1.20 -6.33
N PHE A 50 -9.15 -2.04 -5.37
CA PHE A 50 -8.36 -3.26 -5.63
C PHE A 50 -9.23 -4.51 -5.73
N SER A 51 -10.42 -4.46 -5.16
CA SER A 51 -11.40 -5.53 -5.21
C SER A 51 -12.05 -5.60 -6.60
N LYS A 52 -12.37 -6.81 -7.06
CA LYS A 52 -13.16 -7.01 -8.28
C LYS A 52 -14.66 -6.73 -8.10
N SER A 53 -15.07 -6.32 -6.90
CA SER A 53 -16.46 -6.06 -6.54
C SER A 53 -16.77 -4.57 -6.68
N LYS A 54 -17.86 -4.24 -7.38
CA LYS A 54 -18.34 -2.86 -7.47
C LYS A 54 -18.96 -2.45 -6.13
N THR A 55 -18.70 -1.22 -5.71
CA THR A 55 -19.37 -0.61 -4.56
C THR A 55 -20.88 -0.57 -4.83
N LEU A 56 -21.66 -1.22 -3.99
CA LEU A 56 -23.13 -1.31 -4.10
C LEU A 56 -23.85 -0.02 -3.67
N PHE A 57 -23.15 0.86 -2.95
CA PHE A 57 -23.72 2.10 -2.39
C PHE A 57 -22.93 3.32 -2.86
N PRO A 58 -23.62 4.46 -3.12
CA PRO A 58 -22.96 5.73 -3.39
C PRO A 58 -21.99 6.07 -2.26
N GLN A 59 -20.74 6.36 -2.61
CA GLN A 59 -19.76 6.87 -1.66
C GLN A 59 -19.78 8.40 -1.67
N ASP A 60 -19.36 9.00 -0.56
CA ASP A 60 -19.09 10.44 -0.49
C ASP A 60 -18.06 10.81 -1.57
N PRO A 61 -18.36 11.74 -2.48
CA PRO A 61 -17.46 12.11 -3.58
C PRO A 61 -16.07 12.55 -3.11
N GLU A 62 -15.97 13.19 -1.94
CA GLU A 62 -14.69 13.62 -1.38
C GLU A 62 -13.84 12.41 -0.95
N ILE A 63 -14.48 11.42 -0.32
CA ILE A 63 -13.82 10.16 0.08
C ILE A 63 -13.41 9.38 -1.16
N GLU A 64 -14.26 9.30 -2.18
CA GLU A 64 -13.97 8.58 -3.40
C GLU A 64 -12.78 9.22 -4.16
N ALA A 65 -12.73 10.55 -4.25
CA ALA A 65 -11.61 11.26 -4.88
C ALA A 65 -10.28 10.98 -4.16
N LYS A 66 -10.28 11.07 -2.83
CA LYS A 66 -9.10 10.74 -2.00
C LYS A 66 -8.71 9.27 -2.14
N ALA A 67 -9.67 8.36 -2.07
CA ALA A 67 -9.43 6.92 -2.19
C ALA A 67 -8.87 6.55 -3.56
N ARG A 68 -9.37 7.16 -4.63
CA ARG A 68 -8.87 6.98 -6.00
C ARG A 68 -7.43 7.46 -6.13
N HIS A 69 -7.10 8.61 -5.55
CA HIS A 69 -5.74 9.15 -5.52
C HIS A 69 -4.78 8.18 -4.82
N TYR A 70 -5.11 7.76 -3.59
CA TYR A 70 -4.28 6.83 -2.82
C TYR A 70 -4.17 5.45 -3.48
N ALA A 71 -5.25 4.93 -4.07
CA ALA A 71 -5.23 3.66 -4.79
C ALA A 71 -4.28 3.71 -6.01
N SER A 72 -4.23 4.84 -6.71
CA SER A 72 -3.28 5.05 -7.81
C SER A 72 -1.84 4.99 -7.31
N GLN A 73 -1.52 5.67 -6.19
CA GLN A 73 -0.17 5.67 -5.62
C GLN A 73 0.27 4.26 -5.21
N ILE A 74 -0.59 3.53 -4.50
CA ILE A 74 -0.33 2.15 -4.08
C ILE A 74 -0.09 1.24 -5.29
N ARG A 75 -0.84 1.43 -6.38
CA ARG A 75 -0.66 0.65 -7.61
C ARG A 75 0.72 0.90 -8.23
N GLN A 76 1.14 2.16 -8.31
CA GLN A 76 2.46 2.51 -8.85
C GLN A 76 3.58 1.92 -7.99
N GLU A 77 3.55 2.12 -6.67
CA GLU A 77 4.57 1.56 -5.78
C GLU A 77 4.67 0.03 -5.85
N ARG A 78 3.53 -0.66 -6.01
CA ARG A 78 3.52 -2.12 -6.18
C ARG A 78 4.12 -2.56 -7.52
N LEU A 79 3.89 -1.79 -8.59
CA LEU A 79 4.49 -2.06 -9.90
C LEU A 79 6.01 -1.85 -9.88
N ASP A 80 6.46 -0.74 -9.29
CA ASP A 80 7.89 -0.42 -9.16
C ASP A 80 8.63 -1.51 -8.38
N ARG A 81 8.08 -1.93 -7.22
CA ARG A 81 8.64 -3.03 -6.42
C ARG A 81 8.64 -4.37 -7.14
N ALA A 82 7.65 -4.63 -8.01
CA ALA A 82 7.62 -5.85 -8.81
C ALA A 82 8.71 -5.81 -9.89
N GLN A 83 8.93 -4.66 -10.52
CA GLN A 83 9.96 -4.49 -11.55
C GLN A 83 11.38 -4.62 -10.98
N GLU A 84 11.63 -4.06 -9.80
CA GLU A 84 12.90 -4.20 -9.08
C GLU A 84 13.24 -5.67 -8.80
N ARG A 85 12.25 -6.49 -8.39
CA ARG A 85 12.43 -7.92 -8.13
C ARG A 85 12.78 -8.72 -9.39
N ILE A 86 12.17 -8.38 -10.52
CA ILE A 86 12.43 -9.04 -11.81
C ILE A 86 13.85 -8.69 -12.28
N THR A 87 14.23 -7.41 -12.18
CA THR A 87 15.52 -6.91 -12.70
C THR A 87 16.70 -7.28 -11.79
N GLY A 88 16.49 -7.38 -10.47
CA GLY A 88 17.53 -7.76 -9.50
C GLY A 88 17.84 -9.27 -9.42
N GLY A 89 17.00 -10.13 -10.01
CA GLY A 89 17.17 -11.58 -9.99
C GLY A 89 18.18 -12.14 -11.00
N GLU A 90 18.63 -11.35 -11.98
CA GLU A 90 19.40 -11.83 -13.13
C GLU A 90 20.93 -11.94 -12.90
N SER A 91 21.44 -11.52 -11.72
CA SER A 91 22.89 -11.49 -11.45
C SER A 91 23.43 -12.64 -10.58
N ALA A 92 22.60 -13.57 -10.09
CA ALA A 92 23.04 -14.62 -9.14
C ALA A 92 23.38 -15.99 -9.76
N GLY A 93 23.37 -16.12 -11.10
CA GLY A 93 23.40 -17.42 -11.80
C GLY A 93 24.66 -17.77 -12.60
N LYS A 94 25.78 -17.04 -12.48
CA LYS A 94 27.01 -17.34 -13.24
C LYS A 94 28.24 -17.46 -12.33
N ASN A 95 28.33 -18.57 -11.60
CA ASN A 95 29.63 -19.10 -11.18
C ASN A 95 29.50 -20.60 -10.83
N LEU A 96 29.24 -21.43 -11.83
CA LEU A 96 29.51 -22.87 -11.74
C LEU A 96 30.88 -23.14 -12.36
N LEU A 97 31.89 -23.17 -11.49
CA LEU A 97 33.01 -24.11 -11.45
C LEU A 97 33.60 -24.52 -12.81
N ASN A 98 34.56 -23.74 -13.30
CA ASN A 98 35.63 -24.22 -14.16
C ASN A 98 36.85 -24.59 -13.30
N THR A 99 36.94 -25.84 -12.87
CA THR A 99 38.24 -26.41 -12.47
C THR A 99 38.40 -27.75 -13.16
N SER A 100 38.84 -27.69 -14.42
CA SER A 100 39.58 -28.77 -15.04
C SER A 100 41.05 -28.67 -14.61
N THR A 101 41.67 -29.85 -14.55
CA THR A 101 43.09 -30.17 -14.34
C THR A 101 43.45 -30.61 -12.93
#